data_AF-A0A950AAE6-F1
#
_entry.id   AF-A0A950AAE6-F1
#
_cell.length_a   1.000
_cell.length_b   1.000
_cell.length_c   1.000
_cell.angle_alpha   90.00
_cell.angle_beta   90.00
_cell.angle_gamma   90.00
#
_symmetry.space_group_name_H-M   'P 1'
#
loop_
_entity.id
_entity.type
_entity.pdbx_description
1 polymer ?
#
loop_
_entity_poly.entity_id
_entity_poly.type
_entity_poly.pdbx_seq_one_letter_code
_entity_poly.pdbx_strand_id
1 'polypeptide(L)'
;MNARSLLVGAALVLFSVTLFSDSAYATSNYAYKPDEYVVIVDGRSPDGRYTIASHGDGEDGYENFHLYLMDAAAGKRIGPLEEIKDTLDTGADAFYAKWSADSGQVSITYRVDRHVAVMVRYRIANRRAYRIDGPKQVAGLTTG
;
A
#
# COMPACT_ATOMS: atom_id res chain seq x y z
N MET A 1 71.51 -24.19 -29.63
CA MET A 1 70.57 -25.13 -28.99
C MET A 1 70.01 -24.46 -27.74
N ASN A 2 68.71 -24.68 -27.49
CA ASN A 2 67.91 -24.33 -26.31
C ASN A 2 67.31 -22.90 -26.34
N ALA A 3 66.03 -22.66 -26.11
CA ALA A 3 64.78 -23.40 -26.23
C ALA A 3 63.69 -22.32 -26.11
N ARG A 4 62.67 -22.40 -26.96
CA ARG A 4 61.54 -21.46 -27.01
C ARG A 4 60.80 -21.42 -25.67
N SER A 5 60.35 -20.24 -25.25
CA SER A 5 59.24 -20.09 -24.31
C SER A 5 58.29 -19.04 -24.86
N LEU A 6 57.28 -19.55 -25.58
CA LEU A 6 55.99 -18.88 -25.70
C LEU A 6 55.33 -18.92 -24.32
N LEU A 7 54.67 -17.83 -23.91
CA LEU A 7 53.26 -17.89 -23.50
C LEU A 7 52.71 -16.49 -23.24
N VAL A 8 51.59 -16.25 -23.93
CA VAL A 8 50.63 -15.17 -23.82
C VAL A 8 49.93 -15.23 -22.47
N GLY A 9 49.62 -14.08 -21.86
CA GLY A 9 48.66 -13.99 -20.75
C GLY A 9 48.76 -12.63 -20.03
N ALA A 10 47.71 -11.87 -19.75
CA ALA A 10 46.28 -12.13 -19.88
C ALA A 10 45.55 -10.80 -20.13
N ALA A 11 44.48 -10.88 -20.92
CA ALA A 11 43.58 -9.77 -21.21
C ALA A 11 42.76 -9.37 -19.97
N LEU A 12 42.49 -8.07 -19.87
CA LEU A 12 41.53 -7.43 -18.99
C LEU A 12 40.14 -8.07 -19.16
N VAL A 13 39.56 -8.64 -18.10
CA VAL A 13 38.14 -9.07 -18.10
C VAL A 13 37.43 -8.54 -16.85
N LEU A 14 36.77 -7.41 -17.09
CA LEU A 14 35.43 -7.00 -16.67
C LEU A 14 34.92 -7.37 -15.26
N PHE A 15 34.75 -6.28 -14.50
CA PHE A 15 33.85 -6.07 -13.39
C PHE A 15 32.42 -6.56 -13.71
N SER A 16 31.94 -7.56 -12.99
CA SER A 16 30.51 -7.89 -12.92
C SER A 16 30.09 -7.99 -11.46
N VAL A 17 29.89 -6.83 -10.82
CA VAL A 17 29.06 -6.76 -9.61
C VAL A 17 27.62 -6.93 -10.10
N THR A 18 27.09 -8.15 -9.96
CA THR A 18 25.64 -8.36 -10.05
C THR A 18 25.02 -7.66 -8.85
N LEU A 19 24.62 -6.40 -9.03
CA LEU A 19 23.65 -5.79 -8.14
C LEU A 19 22.37 -6.58 -8.32
N PHE A 20 22.14 -7.56 -7.45
CA PHE A 20 20.79 -8.00 -7.14
C PHE A 20 20.13 -6.76 -6.54
N SER A 21 19.44 -5.99 -7.38
CA SER A 21 18.55 -4.94 -6.94
C SER A 21 17.39 -5.63 -6.24
N ASP A 22 17.58 -5.98 -4.97
CA ASP A 22 16.46 -6.07 -4.05
C ASP A 22 15.81 -4.69 -4.12
N SER A 23 14.71 -4.62 -4.87
CA SER A 23 13.86 -3.44 -4.87
C SER A 23 13.27 -3.37 -3.48
N ALA A 24 14.04 -2.78 -2.56
CA ALA A 24 13.55 -2.31 -1.30
C ALA A 24 12.56 -1.21 -1.64
N TYR A 25 11.32 -1.61 -1.92
CA TYR A 25 10.21 -0.67 -2.03
C TYR A 25 10.25 0.16 -0.76
N ALA A 26 10.45 1.48 -0.93
CA ALA A 26 10.40 2.40 0.18
C ALA A 26 9.05 2.24 0.89
N THR A 27 9.07 2.32 2.21
CA THR A 27 7.85 2.49 3.00
C THR A 27 7.27 3.86 2.65
N SER A 28 5.97 3.90 2.34
CA SER A 28 5.27 5.17 2.16
C SER A 28 4.74 5.62 3.52
N ASN A 29 5.36 6.65 4.07
CA ASN A 29 4.97 7.25 5.34
C ASN A 29 4.41 8.65 5.12
N TYR A 30 3.53 9.10 6.00
CA TYR A 30 2.96 10.45 5.94
C TYR A 30 2.76 11.07 7.33
N ALA A 31 3.31 12.26 7.52
CA ALA A 31 3.13 13.06 8.74
C ALA A 31 1.83 13.87 8.65
N TYR A 32 0.77 13.36 9.28
CA TYR A 32 -0.54 14.03 9.27
C TYR A 32 -0.55 15.26 10.19
N LYS A 33 -1.27 16.29 9.76
CA LYS A 33 -1.66 17.40 10.64
C LYS A 33 -2.85 17.01 11.54
N PRO A 34 -3.08 17.74 12.64
CA PRO A 34 -4.30 17.59 13.41
C PRO A 34 -5.54 17.72 12.52
N ASP A 35 -6.47 16.76 12.66
CA ASP A 35 -7.70 16.66 11.87
C ASP A 35 -7.51 16.57 10.34
N GLU A 36 -6.32 16.21 9.85
CA GLU A 36 -6.08 15.97 8.42
C GLU A 36 -6.40 14.53 8.03
N TYR A 37 -7.28 14.38 7.04
CA TYR A 37 -7.66 13.09 6.47
C TYR A 37 -7.34 13.10 4.99
N VAL A 38 -6.48 12.17 4.54
CA VAL A 38 -6.02 12.11 3.16
C VAL A 38 -6.74 10.97 2.44
N VAL A 39 -7.44 11.28 1.36
CA VAL A 39 -8.18 10.28 0.58
C VAL A 39 -7.19 9.32 -0.09
N ILE A 40 -7.41 8.01 0.08
CA ILE A 40 -6.56 6.97 -0.51
C ILE A 40 -6.80 6.84 -2.03
N VAL A 41 -5.95 6.06 -2.72
CA VAL A 41 -6.13 5.80 -4.15
C VAL A 41 -7.50 5.17 -4.41
N ASP A 42 -8.24 5.78 -5.35
CA ASP A 42 -9.62 5.41 -5.71
C ASP A 42 -10.60 5.38 -4.51
N GLY A 43 -10.29 6.13 -3.45
CA GLY A 43 -11.03 6.11 -2.19
C GLY A 43 -12.46 6.63 -2.25
N ARG A 44 -12.85 7.38 -3.30
CA ARG A 44 -14.20 7.95 -3.43
C ARG A 44 -15.18 6.95 -4.05
N SER A 45 -16.35 6.78 -3.44
CA SER A 45 -17.40 5.91 -3.98
C SER A 45 -17.95 6.43 -5.32
N PRO A 46 -18.44 5.55 -6.21
CA PRO A 46 -19.02 5.94 -7.50
C PRO A 46 -20.17 6.94 -7.41
N ASP A 47 -21.02 6.80 -6.39
CA ASP A 47 -22.11 7.75 -6.12
C ASP A 47 -21.64 9.06 -5.44
N GLY A 48 -20.35 9.16 -5.12
CA GLY A 48 -19.72 10.31 -4.49
C GLY A 48 -20.14 10.57 -3.05
N ARG A 49 -20.87 9.65 -2.39
CA ARG A 49 -21.39 9.83 -1.03
C ARG A 49 -20.37 9.53 0.06
N TYR A 50 -19.40 8.66 -0.23
CA TYR A 50 -18.42 8.19 0.73
C TYR A 50 -16.99 8.36 0.19
N THR A 51 -16.06 8.54 1.12
CA THR A 51 -14.63 8.44 0.86
C THR A 51 -13.98 7.51 1.88
N ILE A 52 -12.95 6.80 1.46
CA ILE A 52 -11.98 6.17 2.34
C ILE A 52 -10.76 7.09 2.44
N ALA A 53 -10.38 7.43 3.67
CA ALA A 53 -9.24 8.30 3.93
C ALA A 53 -8.37 7.74 5.05
N SER A 54 -7.08 7.98 4.98
CA SER A 54 -6.11 7.66 6.02
C SER A 54 -5.91 8.85 6.95
N HIS A 55 -5.63 8.53 8.21
CA HIS A 55 -5.17 9.47 9.21
C HIS A 55 -4.41 8.70 10.30
N GLY A 56 -3.37 9.32 10.84
CA GLY A 56 -2.62 8.85 12.00
C GLY A 56 -1.93 10.02 12.67
N ASP A 57 -1.15 9.73 13.69
CA ASP A 57 -0.42 10.69 14.53
C ASP A 57 1.09 10.37 14.52
N GLY A 58 1.88 11.30 15.04
CA GLY A 58 3.34 11.17 15.14
C GLY A 58 4.08 11.54 13.86
N GLU A 59 5.41 11.52 13.92
CA GLU A 59 6.30 11.99 12.85
C GLU A 59 6.12 11.23 11.52
N ASP A 60 5.81 9.94 11.60
CA ASP A 60 5.58 9.06 10.45
C ASP A 60 4.12 8.60 10.30
N GLY A 61 3.19 9.13 11.12
CA GLY A 61 1.77 8.81 11.05
C GLY A 61 1.38 7.40 11.54
N TYR A 62 2.27 6.67 12.22
CA TYR A 62 1.99 5.31 12.71
C TYR A 62 1.15 5.28 13.99
N GLU A 63 1.22 6.33 14.81
CA GLU A 63 0.47 6.37 16.06
C GLU A 63 -1.02 6.53 15.76
N ASN A 64 -1.89 5.73 16.39
CA ASN A 64 -3.34 5.77 16.14
C ASN A 64 -3.75 5.72 14.64
N PHE A 65 -2.92 5.09 13.80
CA PHE A 65 -3.18 5.04 12.36
C PHE A 65 -4.41 4.21 12.04
N HIS A 66 -5.31 4.77 11.22
CA HIS A 66 -6.46 4.06 10.68
C HIS A 66 -6.84 4.56 9.29
N LEU A 67 -7.50 3.67 8.53
CA LEU A 67 -8.38 4.11 7.45
C LEU A 67 -9.79 4.34 7.98
N TYR A 68 -10.44 5.36 7.46
CA TYR A 68 -11.77 5.81 7.88
C TYR A 68 -12.73 5.82 6.71
N LEU A 69 -13.95 5.30 6.95
CA LEU A 69 -15.10 5.67 6.15
C LEU A 69 -15.52 7.09 6.54
N MET A 70 -15.70 7.95 5.55
CA MET A 70 -16.12 9.33 5.75
C MET A 70 -17.36 9.67 4.92
N ASP A 71 -18.13 10.64 5.41
CA ASP A 71 -19.14 11.33 4.63
C ASP A 71 -18.44 12.32 3.70
N ALA A 72 -18.52 12.08 2.40
CA ALA A 72 -17.77 12.84 1.41
C ALA A 72 -18.28 14.28 1.22
N ALA A 73 -19.56 14.53 1.52
CA ALA A 73 -20.16 15.86 1.39
C ALA A 73 -19.90 16.71 2.64
N ALA A 74 -20.02 16.10 3.81
CA ALA A 74 -19.80 16.79 5.08
C ALA A 74 -18.32 16.87 5.48
N GLY A 75 -17.45 16.06 4.87
CA GLY A 75 -16.05 15.93 5.28
C GLY A 75 -15.89 15.35 6.68
N LYS A 76 -16.85 14.53 7.14
CA LYS A 76 -16.89 14.02 8.52
C LYS A 76 -16.59 12.53 8.58
N ARG A 77 -15.77 12.12 9.55
CA ARG A 77 -15.55 10.72 9.88
C ARG A 77 -16.85 10.05 10.28
N ILE A 78 -17.12 8.90 9.67
CA ILE A 78 -18.21 8.00 10.05
C ILE A 78 -17.70 6.94 11.02
N GLY A 79 -16.56 6.32 10.71
CA GLY A 79 -15.92 5.34 11.58
C GLY A 79 -14.69 4.68 10.93
N PRO A 80 -13.81 4.07 11.74
CA PRO A 80 -12.64 3.37 11.23
C PRO A 80 -13.02 2.07 10.49
N LEU A 81 -12.13 1.63 9.60
CA LEU A 81 -12.16 0.32 8.96
C LEU A 81 -11.38 -0.68 9.84
N GLU A 82 -12.07 -1.23 10.84
CA GLU A 82 -11.48 -1.97 11.97
C GLU A 82 -10.63 -3.18 11.61
N GLU A 83 -10.73 -3.74 10.42
CA GLU A 83 -9.94 -4.92 10.03
C GLU A 83 -8.58 -4.54 9.42
N ILE A 84 -8.36 -3.26 9.14
CA ILE A 84 -7.10 -2.77 8.59
C ILE A 84 -6.20 -2.42 9.76
N LYS A 85 -5.30 -3.36 10.06
CA LYS A 85 -4.29 -3.31 11.12
C LYS A 85 -2.96 -3.79 10.55
N ASP A 86 -1.89 -3.61 11.33
CA ASP A 86 -0.55 -4.11 11.03
C ASP A 86 -0.03 -3.67 9.64
N THR A 87 -0.29 -2.41 9.29
CA THR A 87 0.08 -1.85 7.98
C THR A 87 1.59 -1.57 7.93
N LEU A 88 2.22 -1.87 6.80
CA LEU A 88 3.62 -1.49 6.56
C LEU A 88 3.74 0.03 6.36
N ASP A 89 2.74 0.61 5.71
CA ASP A 89 2.71 1.99 5.23
C ASP A 89 1.69 2.83 6.01
N THR A 90 1.87 4.15 6.02
CA THR A 90 0.90 5.13 6.54
C THR A 90 0.49 6.14 5.47
N GLY A 91 1.20 6.25 4.35
CA GLY A 91 0.86 7.13 3.25
C GLY A 91 -0.41 6.68 2.50
N ALA A 92 -1.29 7.63 2.18
CA ALA A 92 -2.57 7.35 1.52
C ALA A 92 -2.42 6.67 0.14
N ASP A 93 -1.28 6.86 -0.52
CA ASP A 93 -0.91 6.27 -1.82
C ASP A 93 -0.55 4.78 -1.74
N ALA A 94 -0.34 4.24 -0.53
CA ALA A 94 -0.10 2.81 -0.31
C ALA A 94 -1.38 1.97 -0.17
N PHE A 95 -2.55 2.61 -0.14
CA PHE A 95 -3.85 1.96 0.05
C PHE A 95 -4.73 2.17 -1.19
N TYR A 96 -5.33 1.08 -1.66
CA TYR A 96 -6.12 1.07 -2.89
C TYR A 96 -7.54 0.61 -2.60
N ALA A 97 -8.52 1.48 -2.86
CA ALA A 97 -9.92 1.11 -2.82
C ALA A 97 -10.42 0.57 -4.16
N LYS A 98 -11.31 -0.41 -4.10
CA LYS A 98 -12.10 -0.84 -5.24
C LYS A 98 -13.56 -0.93 -4.83
N TRP A 99 -14.34 0.03 -5.29
CA TRP A 99 -15.77 0.10 -5.03
C TRP A 99 -16.58 -0.77 -6.00
N SER A 100 -17.69 -1.32 -5.52
CA SER A 100 -18.74 -1.85 -6.40
C SER A 100 -19.46 -0.70 -7.11
N ALA A 101 -20.02 -0.96 -8.29
CA ALA A 101 -20.69 0.06 -9.10
C ALA A 101 -21.88 0.71 -8.38
N ASP A 102 -22.56 -0.03 -7.51
CA ASP A 102 -23.67 0.45 -6.67
C ASP A 102 -23.22 1.18 -5.40
N SER A 103 -21.91 1.37 -5.20
CA SER A 103 -21.29 1.95 -3.99
C SER A 103 -21.59 1.19 -2.69
N GLY A 104 -22.19 -0.01 -2.77
CA GLY A 104 -22.61 -0.81 -1.63
C GLY A 104 -21.51 -1.68 -1.01
N GLN A 105 -20.38 -1.84 -1.71
CA GLN A 105 -19.21 -2.59 -1.24
C GLN A 105 -17.92 -1.87 -1.60
N VAL A 106 -16.90 -2.08 -0.79
CA VAL A 106 -15.54 -1.63 -1.06
C VAL A 106 -14.54 -2.70 -0.62
N SER A 107 -13.57 -2.97 -1.47
CA SER A 107 -12.38 -3.74 -1.13
C SER A 107 -11.21 -2.79 -0.91
N ILE A 108 -10.38 -3.04 0.10
CA ILE A 108 -9.14 -2.29 0.34
C ILE A 108 -7.96 -3.24 0.23
N THR A 109 -7.00 -2.90 -0.63
CA THR A 109 -5.72 -3.61 -0.76
C THR A 109 -4.61 -2.77 -0.15
N TYR A 110 -3.76 -3.38 0.65
CA TYR A 110 -2.63 -2.73 1.32
C TYR A 110 -1.51 -3.72 1.65
N ARG A 111 -0.33 -3.21 1.99
CA ARG A 111 0.83 -4.03 2.39
C ARG A 111 0.90 -4.19 3.91
N VAL A 112 1.22 -5.42 4.32
CA VAL A 112 1.55 -5.76 5.72
C VAL A 112 3.04 -6.09 5.88
N ASP A 113 3.72 -6.37 4.77
CA ASP A 113 5.17 -6.55 4.67
C ASP A 113 5.64 -6.12 3.27
N ARG A 114 6.95 -5.94 3.06
CA ARG A 114 7.56 -5.52 1.79
C ARG A 114 7.11 -6.37 0.60
N HIS A 115 6.82 -7.66 0.83
CA HIS A 115 6.43 -8.59 -0.23
C HIS A 115 5.03 -9.19 -0.04
N VAL A 116 4.28 -8.70 0.95
CA VAL A 116 2.96 -9.24 1.29
C VAL A 116 1.92 -8.13 1.25
N ALA A 117 1.00 -8.25 0.29
CA ALA A 117 -0.22 -7.46 0.23
C ALA A 117 -1.42 -8.31 0.61
N VAL A 118 -2.37 -7.69 1.31
CA VAL A 118 -3.64 -8.30 1.70
C VAL A 118 -4.80 -7.44 1.22
N MET A 119 -5.97 -8.06 1.12
CA MET A 119 -7.22 -7.40 0.80
C MET A 119 -8.27 -7.66 1.88
N VAL A 120 -9.01 -6.62 2.25
CA VAL A 120 -10.21 -6.70 3.10
C VAL A 120 -11.42 -6.28 2.29
N ARG A 121 -12.60 -6.86 2.56
CA ARG A 121 -13.86 -6.48 1.89
C ARG A 121 -14.92 -6.04 2.88
N TYR A 122 -15.58 -4.95 2.56
CA TYR A 122 -16.66 -4.37 3.36
C TYR A 122 -17.95 -4.21 2.56
N ARG A 123 -19.07 -4.36 3.25
CA ARG A 123 -20.38 -3.85 2.83
C ARG A 123 -20.58 -2.48 3.48
N ILE A 124 -20.99 -1.49 2.69
CA ILE A 124 -21.41 -0.19 3.21
C ILE A 124 -22.93 -0.17 3.32
N ALA A 125 -23.44 -0.06 4.54
CA ALA A 125 -24.87 0.02 4.82
C ALA A 125 -25.10 0.89 6.05
N ASN A 126 -26.25 1.56 6.15
CA ASN A 126 -26.61 2.37 7.33
C ASN A 126 -25.51 3.34 7.79
N ARG A 127 -24.76 3.91 6.82
CA ARG A 127 -23.58 4.75 7.05
C ARG A 127 -22.55 4.06 7.97
N ARG A 128 -22.24 2.80 7.72
CA ARG A 128 -21.20 2.01 8.42
C ARG A 128 -20.57 1.01 7.46
N ALA A 129 -19.32 0.67 7.72
CA ALA A 129 -18.64 -0.45 7.07
C ALA A 129 -18.85 -1.72 7.89
N TYR A 130 -19.32 -2.78 7.24
CA TYR A 130 -19.49 -4.11 7.84
C TYR A 130 -18.57 -5.07 7.10
N ARG A 131 -17.73 -5.80 7.83
CA ARG A 131 -16.84 -6.80 7.21
C ARG A 131 -17.66 -7.85 6.45
N ILE A 132 -17.33 -8.03 5.18
CA ILE A 132 -17.73 -9.20 4.38
C ILE A 132 -16.65 -10.27 4.52
N ASP A 133 -15.39 -9.87 4.37
CA ASP A 133 -14.23 -10.75 4.40
C ASP A 133 -13.03 -10.04 5.02
N GLY A 134 -12.23 -10.77 5.81
CA GLY A 134 -11.06 -10.23 6.50
C GLY A 134 -9.82 -10.16 5.61
N PRO A 135 -8.67 -9.71 6.16
CA PRO A 135 -7.43 -9.62 5.41
C PRO A 135 -7.04 -10.97 4.82
N LYS A 136 -6.95 -11.04 3.49
CA LYS A 136 -6.47 -12.21 2.76
C LYS A 136 -5.36 -11.81 1.82
N GLN A 137 -4.28 -12.58 1.81
CA GLN A 137 -3.16 -12.34 0.90
C GLN A 137 -3.66 -12.34 -0.54
N VAL A 138 -3.28 -11.30 -1.28
CA VAL A 138 -3.50 -11.25 -2.72
C VAL A 138 -2.30 -11.87 -3.42
N ALA A 139 -2.55 -12.68 -4.45
CA ALA A 139 -1.48 -13.13 -5.34
C ALA A 139 -0.79 -11.87 -5.89
N GLY A 140 0.55 -11.84 -5.84
CA GLY A 140 1.34 -10.64 -6.03
C GLY A 140 0.89 -9.81 -7.22
N LEU A 141 0.93 -8.49 -7.08
CA LEU A 141 0.95 -7.54 -8.19
C LEU A 141 2.21 -7.84 -9.03
N THR A 142 2.19 -8.93 -9.80
CA THR A 142 3.15 -9.17 -10.85
C THR A 142 2.82 -8.15 -11.92
N THR A 143 3.59 -7.06 -11.88
CA THR A 143 3.84 -6.16 -12.99
C THR A 143 3.83 -6.93 -14.32
N GLY A 144 2.85 -6.61 -15.16
CA GLY A 144 3.07 -6.66 -16.60
C GLY A 144 3.94 -5.48 -17.04
#